data_AF-A0A1I5BWN4-F1
#
_entry.id   AF-A0A1I5BWN4-F1
#
_cell.length_a   1.000
_cell.length_b   1.000
_cell.length_c   1.000
_cell.angle_alpha   90.00
_cell.angle_beta   90.00
_cell.angle_gamma   90.00
#
_symmetry.space_group_name_H-M   'P 1'
#
loop_
_entity.id
_entity.type
_entity.pdbx_description
1 polymer ?
#
loop_
_entity_poly.entity_id
_entity_poly.type
_entity_poly.pdbx_seq_one_letter_code
_entity_poly.pdbx_strand_id
1 'polypeptide(L)'
;MENMLQNIDLIHRYLSVSIADQFHIHVDLEGEYIFTQNIVSKKTIIATTFTDKILSDRQLKLFLSALIVEINNGKCTVELIRERIRHFEELRRRPVRRII
;
A
#
# COMPACT_ATOMS: atom_id res chain seq x y z
N MET A 1 19.24 -4.74 -3.44
CA MET A 1 18.10 -3.79 -3.44
C MET A 1 17.07 -4.42 -4.34
N GLU A 2 16.00 -4.98 -3.77
CA GLU A 2 14.95 -5.62 -4.56
C GLU A 2 14.40 -4.63 -5.59
N ASN A 3 14.17 -5.12 -6.80
CA ASN A 3 13.74 -4.27 -7.90
C ASN A 3 12.27 -3.92 -7.68
N MET A 4 12.00 -2.68 -7.26
CA MET A 4 10.64 -2.19 -6.99
C MET A 4 9.72 -2.33 -8.23
N LEU A 5 10.30 -2.28 -9.44
CA LEU A 5 9.59 -2.51 -10.70
C LEU A 5 9.07 -3.94 -10.86
N GLN A 6 9.78 -4.94 -10.31
CA GLN A 6 9.35 -6.33 -10.33
C GLN A 6 8.24 -6.63 -9.30
N ASN A 7 7.95 -5.66 -8.42
CA ASN A 7 7.01 -5.82 -7.32
C ASN A 7 5.85 -4.82 -7.38
N ILE A 8 5.61 -4.19 -8.54
CA ILE A 8 4.54 -3.21 -8.74
C ILE A 8 3.18 -3.78 -8.32
N ASP A 9 2.83 -4.96 -8.83
CA ASP A 9 1.54 -5.61 -8.52
C ASP A 9 1.41 -5.95 -7.04
N LEU A 10 2.52 -6.39 -6.43
CA LEU A 10 2.56 -6.71 -5.01
C LEU A 10 2.36 -5.46 -4.14
N ILE A 11 3.02 -4.36 -4.49
CA ILE A 11 2.88 -3.07 -3.80
C ILE A 11 1.47 -2.52 -3.98
N HIS A 12 0.93 -2.56 -5.20
CA HIS A 12 -0.44 -2.12 -5.47
C HIS A 12 -1.46 -2.91 -4.64
N ARG A 13 -1.29 -4.23 -4.59
CA ARG A 13 -2.10 -5.12 -3.77
C ARG A 13 -1.95 -4.82 -2.28
N TYR A 14 -0.74 -4.58 -1.81
CA TYR A 14 -0.46 -4.23 -0.42
C TYR A 14 -1.19 -2.97 -0.01
N LEU A 15 -1.05 -1.88 -0.76
CA LEU A 15 -1.71 -0.61 -0.48
C LEU A 15 -3.24 -0.79 -0.47
N SER A 16 -3.78 -1.50 -1.46
CA SER A 16 -5.22 -1.78 -1.55
C SER A 16 -5.75 -2.56 -0.35
N VAL A 17 -5.04 -3.61 0.07
CA VAL A 17 -5.45 -4.44 1.22
C VAL A 17 -5.30 -3.67 2.53
N SER A 18 -4.23 -2.88 2.70
CA SER A 18 -4.03 -2.06 3.88
C SER A 18 -5.12 -0.99 4.05
N ILE A 19 -5.58 -0.38 2.95
CA ILE A 19 -6.73 0.55 2.99
C ILE A 19 -8.01 -0.20 3.39
N ALA A 20 -8.27 -1.35 2.77
CA ALA A 20 -9.46 -2.14 3.07
C ALA A 20 -9.50 -2.61 4.52
N ASP A 21 -8.36 -2.97 5.10
CA ASP A 21 -8.24 -3.36 6.51
C ASP A 21 -8.46 -2.17 7.45
N GLN A 22 -7.79 -1.05 7.21
CA GLN A 22 -7.84 0.11 8.10
C GLN A 22 -9.18 0.87 8.04
N PHE A 23 -9.74 1.04 6.85
CA PHE A 23 -10.89 1.92 6.60
C PHE A 23 -12.15 1.18 6.18
N HIS A 24 -12.09 -0.15 5.97
CA HIS A 24 -13.24 -0.97 5.56
C HIS A 24 -13.85 -0.52 4.23
N ILE A 25 -13.04 0.10 3.36
CA ILE A 25 -13.43 0.58 2.03
C ILE A 25 -12.53 -0.01 0.94
N HIS A 26 -13.05 -0.07 -0.28
CA HIS A 26 -12.26 -0.35 -1.47
C HIS A 26 -12.03 0.94 -2.23
N VAL A 27 -10.75 1.25 -2.46
CA VAL A 27 -10.31 2.45 -3.18
C VAL A 27 -9.52 1.99 -4.38
N ASP A 28 -10.01 2.33 -5.57
CA ASP A 28 -9.22 2.21 -6.78
C ASP A 28 -8.02 3.19 -6.73
N LEU A 29 -6.81 2.66 -6.85
CA LEU A 29 -5.56 3.40 -6.74
C LEU A 29 -4.94 3.73 -8.10
N GLU A 30 -5.63 3.44 -9.21
CA GLU A 30 -5.17 3.83 -10.54
C GLU A 30 -4.99 5.36 -10.62
N GLY A 31 -3.80 5.79 -11.06
CA GLY A 31 -3.46 7.21 -11.17
C GLY A 31 -3.22 7.93 -9.84
N GLU A 32 -3.41 7.29 -8.69
CA GLU A 32 -3.20 7.91 -7.37
C GLU A 32 -1.72 7.96 -6.98
N TYR A 33 -0.89 7.17 -7.64
CA TYR A 33 0.56 7.23 -7.51
C TYR A 33 1.23 6.69 -8.78
N ILE A 34 2.52 7.00 -8.93
CA ILE A 34 3.36 6.49 -10.03
C ILE A 34 4.68 5.94 -9.50
N PHE A 35 5.25 4.97 -10.22
CA PHE A 35 6.64 4.58 -10.03
C PHE A 35 7.53 5.48 -10.89
N THR A 36 8.51 6.12 -10.28
CA THR A 36 9.43 7.02 -10.96
C THR A 36 10.83 6.91 -10.36
N GLN A 37 11.81 7.52 -11.00
CA GLN A 37 13.18 7.53 -10.51
C GLN A 37 13.45 8.81 -9.71
N ASN A 38 13.97 8.66 -8.50
CA ASN A 38 14.47 9.80 -7.74
C ASN A 38 15.65 10.44 -8.51
N ILE A 39 15.57 11.74 -8.77
CA ILE A 39 16.54 12.45 -9.62
C ILE A 39 17.95 12.42 -9.02
N VAL A 40 18.06 12.48 -7.68
CA VAL A 40 19.33 12.55 -6.95
C VAL A 40 19.92 11.16 -6.74
N SER A 41 19.16 10.25 -6.11
CA SER A 41 19.67 8.92 -5.74
C SER A 41 19.62 7.88 -6.86
N LYS A 42 18.91 8.19 -7.96
CA LYS A 42 18.64 7.27 -9.08
C LYS A 42 17.89 6.00 -8.69
N LYS A 43 17.34 5.93 -7.47
CA LYS A 43 16.51 4.80 -7.01
C LYS A 43 15.08 4.95 -7.53
N THR A 44 14.44 3.85 -7.90
CA THR A 44 13.00 3.81 -8.13
C THR A 44 12.28 4.11 -6.81
N ILE A 45 11.29 4.99 -6.87
CA ILE A 45 10.42 5.40 -5.77
C ILE A 45 8.97 5.42 -6.24
N ILE A 46 8.06 5.45 -5.28
CA ILE A 46 6.64 5.74 -5.49
C ILE A 46 6.42 7.23 -5.23
N ALA A 47 5.90 7.96 -6.22
CA ALA A 47 5.49 9.35 -6.07
C ALA A 47 3.97 9.45 -6.05
N THR A 48 3.42 10.20 -5.09
CA THR A 48 1.97 10.39 -4.97
C THR A 48 1.46 11.34 -6.05
N THR A 49 0.39 10.96 -6.73
CA THR A 49 -0.31 11.79 -7.73
C THR A 49 -1.79 11.93 -7.35
N PHE A 50 -2.05 11.98 -6.04
CA PHE A 50 -3.39 11.92 -5.46
C PHE A 50 -4.38 12.86 -6.14
N THR A 51 -5.47 12.28 -6.61
CA THR A 51 -6.62 13.02 -7.15
C THR A 51 -7.51 13.52 -6.02
N ASP A 52 -8.52 14.32 -6.36
CA ASP A 52 -9.51 14.82 -5.39
C ASP A 52 -10.19 13.70 -4.60
N LYS A 53 -10.27 12.49 -5.17
CA LYS A 53 -10.78 11.29 -4.50
C LYS A 53 -10.01 11.01 -3.21
N ILE A 54 -8.69 10.97 -3.26
CA ILE A 54 -7.84 10.76 -2.07
C ILE A 54 -7.70 12.05 -1.26
N LEU A 55 -7.59 13.21 -1.93
CA LEU A 55 -7.36 14.49 -1.25
C LEU A 55 -8.55 14.95 -0.39
N SER A 56 -9.77 14.57 -0.76
CA SER A 56 -11.01 14.88 -0.04
C SER A 56 -11.11 14.18 1.32
N ASP A 57 -10.45 13.03 1.48
CA ASP A 57 -10.36 12.29 2.75
C ASP A 57 -8.97 12.47 3.37
N ARG A 58 -8.90 13.34 4.38
CA ARG A 58 -7.64 13.68 5.06
C ARG A 58 -7.01 12.46 5.74
N GLN A 59 -7.80 11.53 6.26
CA GLN A 59 -7.27 10.37 6.97
C GLN A 59 -6.71 9.35 5.98
N LEU A 60 -7.44 9.07 4.91
CA LEU A 60 -7.00 8.20 3.82
C LEU A 60 -5.71 8.72 3.18
N LYS A 61 -5.66 10.02 2.86
CA LYS A 61 -4.47 10.69 2.33
C LYS A 61 -3.27 10.50 3.25
N LEU A 62 -3.42 10.77 4.54
CA LEU A 62 -2.33 10.69 5.51
C LEU A 62 -1.81 9.25 5.64
N PHE A 63 -2.71 8.29 5.75
CA PHE A 63 -2.39 6.88 5.84
C PHE A 63 -1.62 6.39 4.60
N LEU A 64 -2.14 6.68 3.41
CA LEU A 64 -1.53 6.23 2.15
C LEU A 64 -0.16 6.88 1.93
N SER A 65 -0.01 8.17 2.29
CA SER A 65 1.27 8.87 2.28
C SER A 65 2.30 8.18 3.19
N ALA A 66 1.89 7.81 4.41
CA ALA A 66 2.78 7.18 5.37
C ALA A 66 3.28 5.81 4.85
N LEU A 67 2.39 4.98 4.31
CA LEU A 67 2.78 3.70 3.71
C LEU A 67 3.77 3.88 2.55
N ILE A 68 3.51 4.83 1.65
CA ILE A 68 4.41 5.13 0.53
C ILE A 68 5.78 5.61 1.03
N VAL A 69 5.82 6.45 2.06
CA VAL A 69 7.07 6.92 2.67
C VAL A 69 7.84 5.77 3.31
N GLU A 70 7.18 4.83 3.99
CA GLU A 70 7.83 3.64 4.54
C GLU A 70 8.46 2.75 3.46
N ILE A 71 7.74 2.55 2.35
CA ILE A 71 8.25 1.79 1.20
C ILE A 71 9.46 2.50 0.58
N ASN A 72 9.34 3.80 0.30
CA ASN A 72 10.41 4.59 -0.30
C ASN A 72 11.68 4.66 0.56
N ASN A 73 11.53 4.64 1.88
CA ASN A 73 12.65 4.61 2.82
C ASN A 73 13.25 3.21 3.02
N GLY A 74 12.71 2.17 2.35
CA GLY A 74 13.17 0.79 2.48
C GLY A 74 12.83 0.15 3.83
N LYS A 75 11.94 0.77 4.63
CA LYS A 75 11.46 0.19 5.89
C LYS A 75 10.42 -0.90 5.65
N CYS A 76 9.83 -0.94 4.47
CA CYS A 76 8.88 -1.95 4.04
C CYS A 76 9.50 -2.80 2.92
N THR A 77 10.10 -3.95 3.28
CA THR A 77 10.68 -4.88 2.30
C THR A 77 9.59 -5.74 1.64
N VAL A 78 9.92 -6.39 0.52
CA VAL A 78 8.97 -7.27 -0.18
C VAL A 78 8.53 -8.43 0.71
N GLU A 79 9.42 -9.00 1.52
CA GLU A 79 9.09 -10.05 2.47
C GLU A 79 8.07 -9.57 3.49
N LEU A 80 8.29 -8.38 4.08
CA LEU A 80 7.35 -7.79 5.03
C LEU A 80 5.99 -7.51 4.38
N ILE A 81 5.98 -7.02 3.14
CA ILE A 81 4.75 -6.81 2.37
C ILE A 81 4.00 -8.13 2.19
N ARG A 82 4.70 -9.20 1.77
CA ARG A 82 4.10 -10.53 1.59
C ARG A 82 3.54 -11.08 2.89
N GLU A 83 4.28 -10.94 3.99
CA GLU A 83 3.84 -11.36 5.32
C GLU A 83 2.57 -10.62 5.75
N ARG A 84 2.55 -9.29 5.59
CA ARG A 84 1.36 -8.48 5.92
C ARG A 84 0.16 -8.87 5.08
N ILE A 85 0.31 -9.04 3.77
CA ILE A 85 -0.78 -9.51 2.89
C ILE A 85 -1.33 -10.85 3.36
N ARG A 86 -0.46 -11.82 3.71
CA ARG A 86 -0.90 -13.12 4.25
C ARG A 86 -1.65 -12.95 5.56
N HIS A 87 -1.15 -12.14 6.48
CA HIS A 87 -1.82 -11.88 7.74
C HIS A 87 -3.23 -11.29 7.54
N PHE A 88 -3.39 -10.33 6.63
CA PHE A 88 -4.71 -9.78 6.29
C PHE A 88 -5.64 -10.85 5.69
N GLU A 89 -5.14 -11.70 4.79
CA GLU A 89 -5.92 -12.82 4.23
C GLU A 89 -6.32 -13.84 5.30
N GLU A 90 -5.43 -14.17 6.23
CA GLU A 90 -5.69 -15.10 7.32
C GLU A 90 -6.76 -14.57 8.27
N LEU A 91 -6.71 -13.28 8.62
CA LEU A 91 -7.75 -12.64 9.42
C LEU A 91 -9.13 -12.72 8.72
N ARG A 92 -9.17 -12.52 7.40
CA ARG A 92 -10.41 -12.65 6.61
C ARG A 92 -10.90 -14.09 6.47
N ARG A 93 -10.01 -15.08 6.54
CA ARG A 93 -10.34 -16.53 6.46
C ARG A 93 -10.81 -17.12 7.79
N ARG A 94 -10.62 -16.46 8.93
CA ARG A 94 -11.14 -16.98 10.21
C ARG A 94 -12.66 -16.97 10.16
N PRO A 95 -13.33 -18.13 10.26
CA PRO A 95 -14.78 -18.14 10.36
C PRO A 95 -15.16 -17.37 11.61
N VAL A 96 -16.12 -16.46 11.48
CA VAL A 96 -16.79 -15.83 12.61
C VAL A 96 -17.28 -16.98 13.49
N ARG A 97 -16.57 -17.27 14.59
CA ARG A 97 -17.09 -18.17 15.61
C ARG A 97 -18.29 -17.43 16.17
N ARG A 98 -19.49 -17.77 15.67
CA ARG A 98 -20.74 -17.45 16.37
C ARG A 98 -20.60 -18.06 17.75
N ILE A 99 -20.39 -17.22 18.75
CA ILE A 99 -20.67 -17.58 20.13
C ILE A 99 -22.20 -17.71 20.15
N ILE A 100 -22.68 -18.95 20.25
CA ILE A 100 -24.10 -19.28 20.49
C ILE A 100 -24.31 -19.28 22.00
#